data_AF-A0A180FH59-F1
#
_entry.id   AF-A0A180FH59-F1
#
_cell.length_a   1.000
_cell.length_b   1.000
_cell.length_c   1.000
_cell.angle_alpha   90.00
_cell.angle_beta   90.00
_cell.angle_gamma   90.00
#
_symmetry.space_group_name_H-M   'P 1'
#
loop_
_entity.id
_entity.type
_entity.pdbx_description
1 polymer ?
#
loop_
_entity_poly.entity_id
_entity_poly.type
_entity_poly.pdbx_seq_one_letter_code
_entity_poly.pdbx_strand_id
1 'polypeptide(L)'
;MTSFQEVLNRFREESVTAKGVEDLFERLMQGYLMTEPYYASHFKKVWMWGEFPFRKDLGGQDTGINLVAQTTHGAYWAVQCKCYQETAIIGKAEVDSFLTTAGRSFMNDSGMTTKFEHCL
;
A
#
# COMPACT_ATOMS: atom_id res chain seq x y z
N MET A 1 -17.78 -4.66 21.56
CA MET A 1 -17.26 -4.55 20.19
C MET A 1 -16.06 -3.64 20.26
N THR A 2 -14.94 -4.02 19.65
CA THR A 2 -13.76 -3.15 19.56
C THR A 2 -13.98 -2.13 18.44
N SER A 3 -13.77 -0.85 18.70
CA SER A 3 -13.89 0.20 17.68
C SER A 3 -12.62 0.29 16.81
N PHE A 4 -12.73 0.91 15.64
CA PHE A 4 -11.56 1.17 14.79
C PHE A 4 -10.48 2.01 15.50
N GLN A 5 -10.90 3.00 16.29
CA GLN A 5 -9.97 3.85 17.05
C GLN A 5 -9.22 3.04 18.12
N GLU A 6 -9.88 2.07 18.76
CA GLU A 6 -9.24 1.17 19.71
C GLU A 6 -8.19 0.28 19.02
N VAL A 7 -8.42 -0.16 17.78
CA VAL A 7 -7.41 -0.90 17.00
C VAL A 7 -6.19 -0.01 16.69
N LEU A 8 -6.41 1.23 16.25
CA LEU A 8 -5.31 2.16 15.96
C LEU A 8 -4.52 2.53 17.22
N ASN A 9 -5.20 2.71 18.36
CA ASN A 9 -4.54 2.98 19.63
C ASN A 9 -3.69 1.78 20.07
N ARG A 10 -4.19 0.56 19.88
CA ARG A 10 -3.39 -0.65 20.14
C ARG A 10 -2.13 -0.71 19.31
N PHE A 11 -2.17 -0.33 18.02
CA PHE A 11 -0.94 -0.30 17.21
C PHE A 11 0.10 0.66 17.77
N ARG A 12 -0.34 1.82 18.28
CA ARG A 12 0.53 2.83 18.91
C ARG A 12 1.08 2.38 20.27
N GLU A 13 0.33 1.57 21.01
CA GLU A 13 0.75 1.03 22.32
C GLU A 13 1.66 -0.21 22.18
N GLU A 14 1.36 -1.10 21.24
CA GLU A 14 2.09 -2.35 21.02
C GLU A 14 3.44 -2.12 20.29
N SER A 15 3.57 -1.01 19.56
CA SER A 15 4.80 -0.69 18.82
C SER A 15 5.68 0.30 19.56
N VAL A 16 6.95 -0.07 19.75
CA VAL A 16 7.95 0.80 20.39
C VAL A 16 8.46 1.90 19.43
N THR A 17 8.28 1.71 18.12
CA THR A 17 8.79 2.63 17.10
C THR A 17 7.67 3.06 16.14
N ALA A 18 7.79 4.27 15.57
CA ALA A 18 6.87 4.76 14.55
C ALA A 18 6.78 3.79 13.36
N LYS A 19 7.91 3.19 12.96
CA LYS A 19 7.96 2.18 11.90
C LYS A 19 7.13 0.94 12.22
N GLY A 20 7.13 0.47 13.48
CA GLY A 20 6.28 -0.65 13.89
C GLY A 20 4.79 -0.35 13.75
N VAL A 21 4.38 0.89 14.08
CA VAL A 21 2.99 1.34 13.90
C VAL A 21 2.63 1.36 12.41
N GLU A 22 3.52 1.86 11.56
CA GLU A 22 3.34 1.85 10.11
C GLU A 22 3.19 0.43 9.57
N ASP A 23 4.09 -0.50 9.92
CA ASP A 23 4.05 -1.90 9.48
C ASP A 23 2.72 -2.60 9.88
N LEU A 24 2.22 -2.35 11.09
CA LEU A 24 0.92 -2.87 11.55
C LEU A 24 -0.25 -2.28 10.76
N PHE A 25 -0.20 -0.99 10.48
CA PHE A 25 -1.22 -0.32 9.68
C PHE A 25 -1.23 -0.82 8.22
N GLU A 26 -0.06 -1.02 7.62
CA GLU A 26 0.04 -1.61 6.27
C GLU A 26 -0.61 -2.99 6.21
N ARG A 27 -0.39 -3.84 7.22
CA ARG A 27 -1.03 -5.16 7.32
C ARG A 27 -2.54 -5.07 7.50
N LEU A 28 -3.02 -4.12 8.30
CA LEU A 28 -4.45 -3.85 8.44
C LEU A 28 -5.06 -3.47 7.09
N MET A 29 -4.41 -2.57 6.34
CA MET A 29 -4.86 -2.14 5.02
C MET A 29 -4.84 -3.27 4.00
N GLN A 30 -3.81 -4.13 4.02
CA GLN A 30 -3.77 -5.34 3.19
C GLN A 30 -4.99 -6.24 3.47
N GLY A 31 -5.31 -6.47 4.75
CA GLY A 31 -6.49 -7.23 5.15
C GLY A 31 -7.80 -6.58 4.71
N TYR A 32 -7.94 -5.26 4.88
CA TYR A 32 -9.09 -4.49 4.44
C TYR A 32 -9.33 -4.62 2.94
N LEU A 33 -8.31 -4.40 2.11
CA LEU A 33 -8.40 -4.50 0.64
C LEU A 33 -8.73 -5.92 0.17
N MET A 34 -8.41 -6.94 0.96
CA MET A 34 -8.73 -8.34 0.65
C MET A 34 -10.12 -8.78 1.16
N THR A 35 -10.76 -8.04 2.05
CA THR A 35 -11.98 -8.48 2.76
C THR A 35 -13.20 -7.59 2.53
N GLU A 36 -13.01 -6.30 2.30
CA GLU A 36 -14.11 -5.38 2.02
C GLU A 36 -14.74 -5.73 0.66
N PRO A 37 -16.08 -5.91 0.56
CA PRO A 37 -16.73 -6.47 -0.63
C PRO A 37 -16.43 -5.76 -1.96
N TYR A 38 -16.28 -4.44 -1.96
CA TYR A 38 -15.90 -3.71 -3.16
C TYR A 38 -14.49 -4.13 -3.58
N TYR A 39 -13.48 -4.06 -2.72
CA TYR A 39 -12.12 -4.43 -3.11
C TYR A 39 -11.93 -5.93 -3.32
N ALA A 40 -12.54 -6.78 -2.50
CA ALA A 40 -12.44 -8.23 -2.60
C ALA A 40 -12.99 -8.79 -3.93
N SER A 41 -13.96 -8.10 -4.54
CA SER A 41 -14.46 -8.46 -5.87
C SER A 41 -13.56 -7.96 -7.02
N HIS A 42 -12.74 -6.94 -6.76
CA HIS A 42 -11.84 -6.33 -7.76
C HIS A 42 -10.42 -6.92 -7.72
N PHE A 43 -9.91 -7.30 -6.55
CA PHE A 43 -8.54 -7.75 -6.37
C PHE A 43 -8.43 -9.26 -6.25
N LYS A 44 -7.49 -9.81 -7.01
CA LYS A 44 -7.06 -11.20 -6.91
C LYS A 44 -6.06 -11.40 -5.79
N LYS A 45 -5.17 -10.43 -5.58
CA LYS A 45 -4.07 -10.50 -4.61
C LYS A 45 -3.59 -9.11 -4.22
N VAL A 46 -3.19 -8.94 -2.96
CA VAL A 46 -2.53 -7.74 -2.45
C VAL A 46 -1.20 -8.15 -1.81
N TRP A 47 -0.10 -7.57 -2.26
CA TRP A 47 1.24 -7.77 -1.71
C TRP A 47 1.64 -6.60 -0.81
N MET A 48 2.40 -6.91 0.23
CA MET A 48 3.28 -5.90 0.82
C MET A 48 4.34 -5.49 -0.21
N TRP A 49 4.81 -4.24 -0.19
CA TRP A 49 5.86 -3.78 -1.11
C TRP A 49 7.12 -4.66 -1.04
N GLY A 50 7.41 -5.18 0.16
CA GLY A 50 8.47 -6.15 0.42
C GLY A 50 8.39 -7.44 -0.41
N GLU A 51 7.20 -7.81 -0.86
CA GLU A 51 6.87 -9.09 -1.48
C GLU A 51 6.51 -8.96 -2.96
N PHE A 52 6.36 -7.73 -3.46
CA PHE A 52 5.96 -7.48 -4.83
C PHE A 52 7.08 -7.93 -5.80
N PRO A 53 6.82 -8.89 -6.70
CA PRO A 53 7.86 -9.53 -7.51
C PRO A 53 8.56 -8.56 -8.48
N PHE A 54 7.85 -7.54 -8.95
CA PHE A 54 8.34 -6.60 -9.96
C PHE A 54 8.90 -5.31 -9.37
N ARG A 55 9.07 -5.24 -8.04
CA ARG A 55 9.56 -4.02 -7.35
C ARG A 55 10.92 -3.52 -7.83
N LYS A 56 11.78 -4.42 -8.34
CA LYS A 56 13.14 -4.08 -8.79
C LYS A 56 13.14 -3.11 -9.97
N ASP A 57 12.12 -3.19 -10.84
CA ASP A 57 11.98 -2.31 -12.00
C ASP A 57 11.48 -0.91 -11.61
N LEU A 58 10.88 -0.80 -10.42
CA LEU A 58 10.24 0.42 -9.93
C LEU A 58 11.16 1.26 -9.04
N GLY A 59 12.25 0.70 -8.51
CA GLY A 59 13.25 1.43 -7.73
C GLY A 59 13.65 0.77 -6.41
N GLY A 60 14.38 1.53 -5.59
CA GLY A 60 14.93 1.13 -4.28
C GLY A 60 14.15 1.63 -3.07
N GLN A 61 14.79 1.59 -1.89
CA GLN A 61 14.28 1.64 -0.50
C GLN A 61 13.22 2.71 -0.12
N ASP A 62 12.87 3.63 -1.00
CA ASP A 62 11.97 4.76 -0.74
C ASP A 62 11.10 5.09 -1.97
N THR A 63 10.15 4.22 -2.28
CA THR A 63 9.21 4.40 -3.40
C THR A 63 7.92 5.10 -3.00
N GLY A 64 7.68 5.26 -1.70
CA GLY A 64 6.39 5.67 -1.14
C GLY A 64 5.24 4.68 -1.36
N ILE A 65 5.47 3.53 -2.02
CA ILE A 65 4.46 2.48 -2.21
C ILE A 65 4.54 1.51 -1.03
N ASN A 66 3.43 1.32 -0.34
CA ASN A 66 3.32 0.39 0.79
C ASN A 66 2.78 -0.97 0.33
N LEU A 67 1.74 -0.98 -0.52
CA LEU A 67 1.13 -2.20 -1.04
C LEU A 67 0.95 -2.13 -2.55
N VAL A 68 0.84 -3.30 -3.17
CA VAL A 68 0.42 -3.44 -4.57
C VAL A 68 -0.75 -4.42 -4.65
N ALA A 69 -1.83 -4.03 -5.30
CA ALA A 69 -2.96 -4.90 -5.58
C ALA A 69 -2.94 -5.34 -7.05
N GLN A 70 -3.16 -6.63 -7.33
CA GLN A 70 -3.45 -7.13 -8.67
C GLN A 70 -4.95 -7.34 -8.81
N THR A 71 -5.52 -6.78 -9.87
CA THR A 71 -6.94 -6.93 -10.19
C THR A 71 -7.24 -8.31 -10.75
N THR A 72 -8.51 -8.71 -10.73
CA THR A 72 -8.99 -9.96 -11.33
C THR A 72 -8.75 -10.04 -12.84
N HIS A 73 -8.63 -8.89 -13.52
CA HIS A 73 -8.31 -8.79 -14.95
C HIS A 73 -6.82 -8.55 -15.23
N GLY A 74 -5.94 -8.62 -14.22
CA GLY A 74 -4.48 -8.62 -14.39
C GLY A 74 -3.80 -7.26 -14.39
N ALA A 75 -4.52 -6.17 -14.14
CA ALA A 75 -3.93 -4.86 -13.89
C ALA A 75 -3.34 -4.76 -12.47
N TYR A 76 -2.58 -3.71 -12.20
CA TYR A 76 -1.95 -3.47 -10.91
C TYR A 76 -2.32 -2.08 -10.38
N TRP A 77 -2.60 -1.97 -9.09
CA TRP A 77 -2.86 -0.72 -8.40
C TRP A 77 -1.76 -0.49 -7.35
N ALA A 78 -1.21 0.71 -7.31
CA ALA A 78 -0.26 1.11 -6.28
C ALA A 78 -1.02 1.69 -5.08
N VAL A 79 -0.59 1.36 -3.87
CA VAL A 79 -1.25 1.83 -2.65
C VAL A 79 -0.22 2.47 -1.73
N GLN A 80 -0.51 3.70 -1.30
CA GLN A 80 0.17 4.33 -0.17
C GLN A 80 -0.78 4.36 1.03
N CYS A 81 -0.33 3.84 2.17
CA CYS A 81 -1.08 3.90 3.41
C CYS A 81 -0.17 4.41 4.54
N LYS A 82 -0.56 5.53 5.14
CA LYS A 82 0.15 6.15 6.25
C LYS A 82 -0.80 6.37 7.43
N CYS A 83 -0.37 5.95 8.61
CA CYS A 83 -1.13 6.10 9.85
C CYS A 83 -0.87 7.47 10.49
N TYR A 84 -1.30 8.54 9.82
CA TYR A 84 -1.14 9.89 10.34
C TYR A 84 -1.96 10.15 11.61
N GLN A 85 -1.53 11.14 12.40
CA GLN A 85 -2.36 11.71 13.45
C GLN A 85 -3.50 12.53 12.83
N GLU A 86 -4.62 12.65 13.54
CA GLU A 86 -5.80 13.41 13.06
C GLU A 86 -5.48 14.88 12.75
N THR A 87 -4.47 15.45 13.41
CA THR A 87 -4.01 16.83 13.21
C THR A 87 -2.91 16.98 12.16
N ALA A 88 -2.48 15.89 11.53
CA ALA A 88 -1.40 15.93 10.56
C ALA A 88 -1.83 16.65 9.27
N ILE A 89 -0.91 17.47 8.73
CA ILE A 89 -1.09 18.11 7.43
C ILE A 89 -0.27 17.32 6.41
N ILE A 90 -0.95 16.77 5.41
CA ILE A 90 -0.29 16.04 4.32
C ILE A 90 0.23 17.07 3.30
N GLY A 91 1.55 17.26 3.29
CA GLY A 91 2.24 18.13 2.34
C GLY A 91 2.57 17.40 1.04
N LYS A 92 2.87 18.17 -0.01
CA LYS A 92 3.28 17.62 -1.32
C LYS A 92 4.46 16.63 -1.22
N ALA A 93 5.46 16.95 -0.41
CA ALA A 93 6.64 16.11 -0.24
C ALA A 93 6.31 14.69 0.27
N GLU A 94 5.20 14.54 1.00
CA GLU A 94 4.78 13.25 1.57
C GLU A 94 4.22 12.28 0.53
N VAL A 95 3.73 12.80 -0.60
CA VAL A 95 3.10 12.04 -1.69
C VAL A 95 3.95 12.01 -2.97
N ASP A 96 4.94 12.90 -3.08
CA ASP A 96 5.75 13.06 -4.30
C ASP A 96 6.49 11.77 -4.70
N SER A 97 7.10 11.07 -3.73
CA SER A 97 7.82 9.81 -4.01
C SER A 97 6.87 8.72 -4.53
N PHE A 98 5.70 8.62 -3.90
CA PHE A 98 4.65 7.69 -4.30
C PHE A 98 4.17 7.95 -5.72
N LEU A 99 3.75 9.19 -6.03
CA LEU A 99 3.24 9.55 -7.36
C LEU A 99 4.32 9.38 -8.44
N THR A 100 5.56 9.74 -8.12
CA THR A 100 6.70 9.56 -9.03
C THR A 100 6.92 8.08 -9.35
N THR A 101 6.88 7.22 -8.34
CA THR A 101 7.12 5.78 -8.54
C THR A 101 5.93 5.08 -9.18
N ALA A 102 4.70 5.44 -8.79
CA ALA A 102 3.48 4.90 -9.37
C ALA A 102 3.33 5.25 -10.87
N GLY A 103 3.94 6.35 -11.33
CA GLY A 103 3.99 6.71 -12.75
C GLY A 103 4.98 5.90 -13.60
N ARG A 104 5.82 5.05 -12.99
CA ARG A 104 6.82 4.22 -13.70
C ARG A 104 6.18 3.00 -14.32
N SER A 105 6.89 2.42 -15.29
CA SER A 105 6.53 1.14 -15.90
C SER A 105 7.41 0.02 -15.36
N PHE A 106 6.90 -1.20 -15.36
CA PHE A 106 7.62 -2.41 -14.94
C PHE A 106 7.22 -3.58 -15.83
N MET A 107 8.03 -4.64 -15.87
CA MET A 107 7.72 -5.84 -16.62
C MET A 107 6.94 -6.83 -15.75
N ASN A 108 5.77 -7.28 -16.19
CA ASN A 108 4.99 -8.28 -15.47
C ASN A 108 5.47 -9.72 -15.77
N ASP A 109 4.81 -10.71 -15.17
CA ASP A 109 5.06 -12.14 -15.37
C ASP A 109 4.91 -12.61 -16.83
N SER A 110 4.10 -11.92 -17.61
CA SER A 110 3.89 -12.18 -19.04
C SER A 110 4.98 -11.59 -19.93
N GLY A 111 5.99 -10.92 -19.34
CA GLY A 111 7.04 -10.21 -20.09
C GLY A 111 6.56 -8.93 -20.75
N MET A 112 5.36 -8.43 -20.39
CA MET A 112 4.82 -7.20 -20.93
C MET A 112 5.17 -6.01 -20.03
N THR A 113 5.62 -4.93 -20.65
CA THR A 113 5.76 -3.63 -19.98
C THR A 113 4.36 -3.11 -19.63
N THR A 114 4.13 -2.88 -18.34
CA THR A 114 2.87 -2.39 -17.79
C THR A 114 3.11 -1.21 -16.84
N LYS A 115 2.03 -0.55 -16.43
CA LYS A 115 1.99 0.53 -15.43
C LYS A 115 0.93 0.24 -14.40
N PHE A 116 0.98 0.96 -13.28
CA PHE A 116 -0.16 0.97 -12.38
C PHE A 116 -1.35 1.67 -13.04
N GLU A 117 -2.52 1.05 -12.95
CA GLU A 117 -3.77 1.57 -13.52
C GLU A 117 -4.40 2.61 -12.59
N HIS A 118 -4.31 2.36 -11.28
CA HIS A 118 -4.83 3.25 -10.25
C HIS A 118 -3.84 3.40 -9.08
N CYS A 119 -4.00 4.52 -8.37
CA CYS A 119 -3.31 4.82 -7.12
C CYS A 119 -4.35 4.96 -6.01
N LEU A 120 -4.12 4.29 -4.88
CA LEU A 120 -4.91 4.39 -3.65
C LEU A 120 -4.09 5.02 -2.53
#